data_AF-A0A9E3N6U8-F1
#
_entry.id   AF-A0A9E3N6U8-F1
#
_cell.length_a   1.000
_cell.length_b   1.000
_cell.length_c   1.000
_cell.angle_alpha   90.00
_cell.angle_beta   90.00
_cell.angle_gamma   90.00
#
_symmetry.space_group_name_H-M   'P 1'
#
loop_
_entity.id
_entity.type
_entity.pdbx_description
1 polymer ?
#
loop_
_entity_poly.entity_id
_entity_poly.type
_entity_poly.pdbx_seq_one_letter_code
_entity_poly.pdbx_strand_id
1 'polypeptide(L)'
;MGKLEYLDALKRAMLGLPPDVQARTLAYYEQRFVDGMASGRGEPDVARELDDPKKIALTLRTSAHLNAFSEKKNPANLLRFAVSAIGLAIFNLFMIVPAVVYSALLFALYACALTFYLAGIATTASGLAGANELVLDWPSRFVTIDDDGRGRQMRIDIGDRGITVKQERPQVANPLPPGTDADDRHSRALRGAEALADSTLRISTDMDAASRTTQTLFGLGLVLGGIALFLLSLVITRYTFIGVRRYVQMNRSLLKGS
;
A
#
# COMPACT_ATOMS: atom_id res chain seq x y z
N MET A 1 -24.64 -60.54 39.42
CA MET A 1 -25.59 -59.42 39.60
C MET A 1 -26.96 -59.92 39.23
N GLY A 2 -27.97 -59.70 40.07
CA GLY A 2 -29.37 -60.01 39.76
C GLY A 2 -30.04 -58.91 38.91
N LYS A 3 -31.28 -59.12 38.46
CA LYS A 3 -32.04 -58.16 37.63
C LYS A 3 -32.09 -56.77 38.27
N LEU A 4 -32.50 -56.71 39.53
CA LEU A 4 -32.67 -55.45 40.27
C LEU A 4 -31.36 -54.67 40.39
N GLU A 5 -30.25 -55.38 40.65
CA GLU A 5 -28.94 -54.79 40.84
C GLU A 5 -28.39 -54.18 39.54
N TYR A 6 -28.62 -54.84 38.40
CA TYR A 6 -28.24 -54.33 37.07
C TYR A 6 -29.06 -53.10 36.68
N LEU A 7 -30.38 -53.14 36.87
CA LEU A 7 -31.27 -52.02 36.52
C LEU A 7 -30.99 -50.78 37.38
N ASP A 8 -30.70 -50.96 38.67
CA ASP A 8 -30.29 -49.86 39.55
C ASP A 8 -28.93 -49.26 39.15
N ALA A 9 -27.96 -50.10 38.77
CA ALA A 9 -26.68 -49.65 38.26
C ALA A 9 -26.82 -48.87 36.94
N LEU A 10 -27.68 -49.32 36.04
CA LEU A 10 -27.99 -48.64 34.77
C LEU A 10 -28.69 -47.30 35.01
N LYS A 11 -29.69 -47.27 35.90
CA LYS A 11 -30.40 -46.02 36.27
C LYS A 11 -29.44 -44.98 36.86
N ARG A 12 -28.53 -45.39 37.75
CA ARG A 12 -27.50 -44.50 38.31
C ARG A 12 -26.51 -44.04 37.25
N ALA A 13 -26.09 -44.91 36.34
CA ALA A 13 -25.16 -44.56 35.27
C ALA A 13 -25.78 -43.55 34.28
N MET A 14 -27.09 -43.60 34.07
CA MET A 14 -27.82 -42.68 33.17
C MET A 14 -28.27 -41.36 33.81
N LEU A 15 -27.87 -41.07 35.05
CA LEU A 15 -28.17 -39.79 35.69
C LEU A 15 -27.61 -38.62 34.86
N GLY A 16 -28.51 -37.70 34.46
CA GLY A 16 -28.18 -36.54 33.62
C GLY A 16 -28.57 -36.67 32.15
N LEU A 17 -29.12 -37.81 31.71
CA LEU A 17 -29.77 -37.92 30.39
C LEU A 17 -31.25 -37.49 30.45
N PRO A 18 -31.89 -37.19 29.30
CA PRO A 18 -33.32 -36.87 29.25
C PRO A 18 -34.19 -38.00 29.86
N PRO A 19 -35.26 -37.66 30.61
CA PRO A 19 -36.07 -38.64 31.34
C PRO A 19 -36.78 -39.65 30.42
N ASP A 20 -37.18 -39.23 29.20
CA ASP A 20 -37.80 -40.11 28.20
C ASP A 20 -36.83 -41.21 27.73
N VAL A 21 -35.57 -40.86 27.51
CA VAL A 21 -34.52 -41.81 27.10
C VAL A 21 -34.26 -42.81 28.22
N GLN A 22 -34.15 -42.34 29.47
CA GLN A 22 -33.95 -43.22 30.62
C GLN A 22 -35.08 -44.26 30.77
N ALA A 23 -36.34 -43.82 30.66
CA ALA A 23 -37.50 -44.68 30.79
C ALA A 23 -37.54 -45.75 29.68
N ARG A 24 -37.31 -45.36 28.42
CA ARG A 24 -37.26 -46.28 27.28
C ARG A 24 -36.15 -47.31 27.42
N THR A 25 -34.95 -46.87 27.80
CA THR A 25 -33.79 -47.77 27.96
C THR A 25 -34.01 -48.74 29.12
N LEU A 26 -34.54 -48.29 30.26
CA LEU A 26 -34.85 -49.18 31.38
C LEU A 26 -35.91 -50.23 31.02
N ALA A 27 -36.99 -49.83 30.34
CA ALA A 27 -38.04 -50.75 29.90
C ALA A 27 -37.50 -51.83 28.94
N TYR A 28 -36.61 -51.46 28.02
CA TYR A 28 -35.98 -52.39 27.09
C TYR A 28 -35.15 -53.47 27.81
N TYR A 29 -34.29 -53.07 28.74
CA TYR A 29 -33.46 -54.03 29.48
C TYR A 29 -34.29 -54.85 30.47
N GLU A 30 -35.31 -54.26 31.10
CA GLU A 30 -36.25 -55.00 31.92
C GLU A 30 -36.93 -56.13 31.15
N GLN A 31 -37.42 -55.83 29.94
CA GLN A 31 -38.05 -56.84 29.08
C GLN A 31 -37.06 -57.94 28.68
N ARG A 32 -35.80 -57.59 28.39
CA ARG A 32 -34.73 -58.57 28.10
C ARG A 32 -34.49 -59.55 29.26
N PHE A 33 -34.57 -59.08 30.51
CA PHE A 33 -34.49 -59.95 31.68
C PHE A 33 -35.72 -60.85 31.82
N VAL A 34 -36.92 -60.33 31.55
CA VAL A 34 -38.16 -61.12 31.58
C VAL A 34 -38.12 -62.24 30.54
N ASP A 35 -37.69 -61.96 29.32
CA ASP A 35 -37.56 -62.94 28.23
C ASP A 35 -36.49 -64.01 28.54
N GLY A 36 -35.38 -63.58 29.16
CA GLY A 36 -34.32 -64.49 29.61
C GLY A 36 -34.81 -65.46 30.69
N MET A 37 -35.61 -64.98 31.64
CA MET A 37 -36.21 -65.86 32.65
C MET A 37 -37.29 -66.78 32.07
N ALA A 38 -38.11 -66.27 31.14
CA ALA A 38 -39.14 -67.06 30.47
C ALA A 38 -38.55 -68.22 29.62
N SER A 39 -37.31 -68.06 29.15
CA SER A 39 -36.54 -69.09 28.44
C SER A 39 -35.76 -70.05 29.36
N GLY A 40 -35.99 -69.98 30.68
CA GLY A 40 -35.40 -70.89 31.67
C GLY A 40 -33.97 -70.55 32.06
N ARG A 41 -33.45 -69.37 31.70
CA ARG A 41 -32.12 -68.91 32.12
C ARG A 41 -32.18 -68.19 33.46
N GLY A 42 -31.14 -68.35 34.28
CA GLY A 42 -31.01 -67.61 35.53
C GLY A 42 -30.75 -66.12 35.30
N GLU A 43 -31.29 -65.26 36.17
CA GLU A 43 -30.97 -63.82 36.20
C GLU A 43 -29.47 -63.49 36.09
N PRO A 44 -28.55 -64.16 36.83
CA PRO A 44 -27.13 -63.84 36.74
C PRO A 44 -26.49 -64.19 35.40
N ASP A 45 -27.04 -65.16 34.67
CA ASP A 45 -26.54 -65.56 33.35
C ASP A 45 -27.00 -64.57 32.27
N VAL A 46 -28.20 -63.99 32.42
CA VAL A 46 -28.67 -62.90 31.56
C VAL A 46 -27.83 -61.63 31.78
N ALA A 47 -27.54 -61.30 33.03
CA ALA A 47 -26.69 -60.15 33.39
C ALA A 47 -25.26 -60.25 32.84
N ARG A 48 -24.71 -61.46 32.65
CA ARG A 48 -23.36 -61.67 32.11
C ARG A 48 -23.24 -61.47 30.60
N GLU A 49 -24.32 -61.70 29.86
CA GLU A 49 -24.36 -61.43 28.42
C GLU A 49 -24.63 -59.96 28.10
N LEU A 50 -25.14 -59.21 29.07
CA LEU A 50 -25.40 -57.79 28.96
C LEU A 50 -24.10 -56.98 29.12
N ASP A 51 -23.98 -55.92 28.32
CA ASP A 51 -22.87 -54.96 28.41
C ASP A 51 -22.88 -54.21 29.77
N ASP A 52 -21.72 -53.65 30.14
CA ASP A 52 -21.60 -52.86 31.37
C ASP A 52 -22.55 -51.64 31.33
N PRO A 53 -23.43 -51.45 32.34
CA PRO A 53 -24.36 -50.32 32.42
C PRO A 53 -23.68 -48.96 32.28
N LYS A 54 -22.42 -48.82 32.70
CA LYS A 54 -21.65 -47.57 32.53
C LYS A 54 -21.32 -47.28 31.07
N LYS A 55 -21.01 -48.31 30.28
CA LYS A 55 -20.70 -48.16 28.85
C LYS A 55 -21.94 -47.75 28.07
N ILE A 56 -23.09 -48.35 28.39
CA ILE A 56 -24.39 -48.01 27.79
C ILE A 56 -24.71 -46.53 28.06
N ALA A 57 -24.61 -46.08 29.31
CA ALA A 57 -24.87 -44.67 29.62
C ALA A 57 -23.91 -43.70 28.90
N LEU A 58 -22.65 -44.10 28.70
CA LEU A 58 -21.66 -43.30 27.97
C LEU A 58 -22.01 -43.17 26.49
N THR A 59 -22.40 -44.26 25.81
CA THR A 59 -22.77 -44.23 24.39
C THR A 59 -24.04 -43.41 24.15
N LEU A 60 -25.01 -43.50 25.06
CA LEU A 60 -26.21 -42.67 25.02
C LEU A 60 -25.89 -41.18 25.21
N ARG A 61 -24.97 -40.81 26.11
CA ARG A 61 -24.51 -39.40 26.27
C ARG A 61 -23.82 -38.87 25.03
N THR A 62 -22.94 -39.66 24.42
CA THR A 62 -22.22 -39.25 23.21
C THR A 62 -23.20 -39.03 22.06
N SER A 63 -24.18 -39.91 21.89
CA SER A 63 -25.22 -39.80 20.86
C SER A 63 -26.13 -38.59 21.07
N ALA A 64 -26.56 -38.34 22.31
CA ALA A 64 -27.38 -37.18 22.65
C ALA A 64 -26.66 -35.85 22.38
N HIS A 65 -25.37 -35.77 22.69
CA HIS A 65 -24.55 -34.60 22.38
C HIS A 65 -24.41 -34.39 20.87
N LEU A 66 -24.14 -35.44 20.10
CA LEU A 66 -23.99 -35.32 18.63
C LEU A 66 -25.29 -34.88 17.95
N ASN A 67 -26.44 -35.40 18.40
CA ASN A 67 -27.74 -35.00 17.85
C ASN A 67 -28.09 -33.54 18.15
N ALA A 68 -27.79 -33.05 19.36
CA ALA A 68 -27.99 -31.65 19.73
C ALA A 68 -27.15 -30.67 18.87
N PHE A 69 -26.01 -31.11 18.34
CA PHE A 69 -25.18 -30.33 17.41
C PHE A 69 -25.68 -30.42 15.95
N SER A 70 -26.21 -31.56 15.52
CA SER A 70 -26.78 -31.73 14.17
C SER A 70 -28.10 -31.01 13.98
N GLU A 71 -28.98 -31.03 14.98
CA GLU A 71 -30.33 -30.46 14.89
C GLU A 71 -30.33 -28.92 14.80
N LYS A 72 -29.22 -28.27 15.18
CA LYS A 72 -29.04 -26.82 15.06
C LYS A 72 -28.57 -26.35 13.69
N LYS A 73 -28.22 -27.24 12.75
CA LYS A 73 -27.88 -26.85 11.37
C LYS A 73 -29.14 -26.74 10.51
N ASN A 74 -30.00 -25.78 10.83
CA ASN A 74 -31.12 -25.43 9.94
C ASN A 74 -30.57 -24.61 8.75
N PRO A 75 -30.52 -25.14 7.51
CA PRO A 75 -29.96 -24.44 6.35
C PRO A 75 -30.67 -23.12 6.06
N ALA A 76 -31.93 -22.97 6.45
CA ALA A 76 -32.67 -21.71 6.37
C ALA A 76 -32.09 -20.61 7.27
N ASN A 77 -31.61 -20.96 8.46
CA ASN A 77 -30.94 -19.99 9.35
C ASN A 77 -29.56 -19.60 8.80
N LEU A 78 -28.85 -20.53 8.17
CA LEU A 78 -27.56 -20.23 7.54
C LEU A 78 -27.73 -19.27 6.36
N LEU A 79 -28.75 -19.50 5.52
CA LEU A 79 -29.08 -18.60 4.40
C LEU A 79 -29.50 -17.21 4.91
N ARG A 80 -30.33 -17.14 5.94
CA ARG A 80 -30.76 -15.87 6.54
C ARG A 80 -29.59 -15.11 7.14
N PHE A 81 -28.68 -15.81 7.83
CA PHE A 81 -27.42 -15.23 8.33
C PHE A 81 -26.55 -14.71 7.18
N ALA A 82 -26.39 -15.47 6.10
CA ALA A 82 -25.60 -15.05 4.94
C ALA A 82 -26.18 -13.79 4.27
N VAL A 83 -27.51 -13.73 4.08
CA VAL A 83 -28.19 -12.55 3.54
C VAL A 83 -28.01 -11.33 4.45
N SER A 84 -28.17 -11.51 5.77
CA SER A 84 -27.92 -10.43 6.74
C SER A 84 -26.46 -9.98 6.75
N ALA A 85 -25.50 -10.91 6.62
CA ALA A 85 -24.08 -10.59 6.56
C ALA A 85 -23.73 -9.79 5.29
N ILE A 86 -24.25 -10.20 4.13
CA ILE A 86 -24.08 -9.48 2.86
C ILE A 86 -24.73 -8.10 2.94
N GLY A 87 -25.96 -8.00 3.47
CA GLY A 87 -26.64 -6.73 3.66
C GLY A 87 -25.87 -5.77 4.58
N LEU A 88 -25.32 -6.28 5.68
CA LEU A 88 -24.48 -5.50 6.59
C LEU A 88 -23.17 -5.06 5.92
N ALA A 89 -22.56 -5.92 5.09
CA ALA A 89 -21.35 -5.59 4.35
C ALA A 89 -21.60 -4.47 3.32
N ILE A 90 -22.69 -4.56 2.56
CA ILE A 90 -23.09 -3.52 1.58
C ILE A 90 -23.41 -2.21 2.31
N PHE A 91 -24.15 -2.27 3.41
CA PHE A 91 -24.47 -1.10 4.22
C PHE A 91 -23.20 -0.42 4.78
N ASN A 92 -22.25 -1.23 5.28
CA ASN A 92 -20.97 -0.74 5.76
C ASN A 92 -20.15 -0.10 4.64
N LEU A 93 -20.13 -0.69 3.44
CA LEU A 93 -19.45 -0.13 2.27
C LEU A 93 -20.04 1.25 1.92
N PHE A 94 -21.36 1.39 1.92
CA PHE A 94 -22.01 2.67 1.65
C PHE A 94 -21.64 3.75 2.68
N MET A 95 -21.36 3.36 3.93
CA MET A 95 -20.90 4.27 4.98
C MET A 95 -19.41 4.65 4.82
N ILE A 96 -18.57 3.72 4.36
CA ILE A 96 -17.13 3.94 4.15
C ILE A 96 -16.84 4.74 2.88
N VAL A 97 -17.62 4.57 1.81
CA VAL A 97 -17.37 5.22 0.50
C VAL A 97 -17.18 6.74 0.61
N PRO A 98 -18.06 7.51 1.28
CA PRO A 98 -17.85 8.96 1.46
C PRO A 98 -16.56 9.30 2.21
N ALA A 99 -16.19 8.50 3.20
CA ALA A 99 -14.95 8.72 3.96
C ALA A 99 -13.71 8.49 3.10
N VAL A 100 -13.73 7.44 2.26
CA VAL A 100 -12.64 7.15 1.32
C VAL A 100 -12.53 8.25 0.26
N VAL A 101 -13.64 8.66 -0.36
CA VAL A 101 -13.65 9.75 -1.35
C VAL A 101 -13.11 11.03 -0.75
N TYR A 102 -13.55 11.39 0.46
CA TYR A 102 -13.05 12.57 1.16
C TYR A 102 -11.55 12.47 1.48
N SER A 103 -11.07 11.31 1.94
CA SER A 103 -9.64 11.09 2.22
C SER A 103 -8.79 11.19 0.95
N ALA A 104 -9.27 10.66 -0.17
CA ALA A 104 -8.59 10.73 -1.46
C ALA A 104 -8.52 12.18 -1.96
N LEU A 105 -9.60 12.95 -1.79
CA LEU A 105 -9.62 14.38 -2.14
C LEU A 105 -8.61 15.18 -1.31
N LEU A 106 -8.56 14.95 0.00
CA LEU A 106 -7.55 15.58 0.87
C LEU A 106 -6.14 15.21 0.46
N PHE A 107 -5.88 13.92 0.20
CA PHE A 107 -4.58 13.45 -0.25
C PHE A 107 -4.15 14.10 -1.57
N ALA A 108 -5.06 14.20 -2.54
CA ALA A 108 -4.80 14.90 -3.80
C ALA A 108 -4.46 16.38 -3.56
N LEU A 109 -5.14 17.05 -2.62
CA LEU A 109 -4.84 18.43 -2.25
C LEU A 109 -3.43 18.59 -1.67
N TYR A 110 -3.02 17.66 -0.78
CA TYR A 110 -1.66 17.62 -0.24
C TYR A 110 -0.61 17.36 -1.33
N ALA A 111 -0.86 16.41 -2.23
CA ALA A 111 0.03 16.12 -3.35
C ALA A 111 0.19 17.32 -4.28
N CYS A 112 -0.91 18.04 -4.56
CA CYS A 112 -0.90 19.26 -5.37
C CYS A 112 -0.11 20.38 -4.68
N ALA A 113 -0.34 20.61 -3.38
CA ALA A 113 0.41 21.59 -2.59
C ALA A 113 1.91 21.28 -2.58
N LEU A 114 2.29 20.01 -2.40
CA LEU A 114 3.67 19.55 -2.44
C LEU A 114 4.30 19.79 -3.83
N THR A 115 3.58 19.46 -4.89
CA THR A 115 4.04 19.67 -6.27
C THR A 115 4.30 21.14 -6.56
N PHE A 116 3.37 22.03 -6.19
CA PHE A 116 3.57 23.47 -6.31
C PHE A 116 4.72 23.97 -5.46
N TYR A 117 4.91 23.44 -4.25
CA TYR A 117 6.03 23.81 -3.40
C TYR A 117 7.39 23.44 -4.03
N LEU A 118 7.55 22.19 -4.49
CA LEU A 118 8.77 21.72 -5.16
C LEU A 118 9.03 22.44 -6.48
N ALA A 119 8.00 22.61 -7.32
CA ALA A 119 8.11 23.34 -8.58
C ALA A 119 8.49 24.80 -8.35
N GLY A 120 7.96 25.42 -7.30
CA GLY A 120 8.30 26.79 -6.91
C GLY A 120 9.76 26.91 -6.52
N ILE A 121 10.24 26.01 -5.65
CA ILE A 121 11.65 25.98 -5.25
C ILE A 121 12.55 25.79 -6.46
N ALA A 122 12.24 24.84 -7.35
CA ALA A 122 13.06 24.58 -8.55
C ALA A 122 13.10 25.80 -9.48
N THR A 123 11.95 26.45 -9.69
CA THR A 123 11.86 27.64 -10.55
C THR A 123 12.61 28.83 -9.96
N THR A 124 12.46 29.07 -8.65
CA THR A 124 13.20 30.12 -7.94
C THR A 124 14.70 29.84 -7.92
N ALA A 125 15.11 28.60 -7.66
CA ALA A 125 16.52 28.21 -7.67
C ALA A 125 17.15 28.39 -9.05
N SER A 126 16.46 27.99 -10.13
CA SER A 126 16.93 28.22 -11.50
C SER A 126 17.06 29.71 -11.83
N GLY A 127 16.07 30.53 -11.44
CA GLY A 127 16.12 31.97 -11.66
C GLY A 127 17.23 32.68 -10.86
N LEU A 128 17.56 32.18 -9.66
CA LEU A 128 18.60 32.76 -8.79
C LEU A 128 20.01 32.26 -9.14
N ALA A 129 20.15 31.01 -9.58
CA ALA A 129 21.44 30.40 -9.90
C ALA A 129 22.05 30.96 -11.20
N GLY A 130 21.22 31.50 -12.11
CA GLY A 130 21.71 32.12 -13.34
C GLY A 130 22.55 31.20 -14.23
N ALA A 131 22.42 29.88 -14.05
CA ALA A 131 23.13 28.85 -14.80
C ALA A 131 22.54 28.75 -16.21
N ASN A 132 22.84 29.75 -17.03
CA ASN A 132 22.42 29.89 -18.42
C ASN A 132 23.51 29.40 -19.39
N GLU A 133 24.59 28.83 -18.87
CA GLU A 133 25.63 28.17 -19.65
C GLU A 133 25.50 26.66 -19.52
N LEU A 134 25.08 26.01 -20.61
CA LEU A 134 25.27 24.58 -20.77
C LEU A 134 26.65 24.39 -21.40
N VAL A 135 27.63 24.02 -20.57
CA VAL A 135 28.95 23.60 -21.04
C VAL A 135 28.83 22.14 -21.45
N LEU A 136 28.60 21.91 -22.75
CA LEU A 136 28.60 20.58 -23.33
C LEU A 136 30.01 20.31 -23.88
N ASP A 137 30.75 19.47 -23.17
CA ASP A 137 32.04 18.97 -23.65
C ASP A 137 31.78 17.87 -24.69
N TRP A 138 31.57 18.30 -25.94
CA TRP A 138 31.21 17.40 -27.04
C TRP A 138 32.38 17.31 -28.04
N PRO A 139 32.88 16.11 -28.37
CA PRO A 139 34.00 15.94 -29.29
C PRO A 139 33.54 16.26 -30.72
N SER A 140 33.64 17.53 -31.11
CA SER A 140 33.20 17.98 -32.42
C SER A 140 34.20 17.53 -33.48
N ARG A 141 33.80 16.58 -34.35
CA ARG A 141 34.64 16.06 -35.45
C ARG A 141 34.81 17.04 -36.63
N PHE A 142 34.28 18.25 -36.53
CA PHE A 142 34.22 19.22 -37.63
C PHE A 142 34.86 20.55 -37.22
N VAL A 143 36.17 20.54 -37.00
CA VAL A 143 36.96 21.77 -36.98
C VAL A 143 37.74 21.80 -38.29
N THR A 144 37.44 22.80 -39.13
CA THR A 144 38.30 23.14 -40.25
C THR A 144 39.58 23.76 -39.69
N ILE A 145 40.69 23.04 -39.85
CA ILE A 145 42.03 23.53 -39.53
C ILE A 145 42.38 24.55 -40.61
N ASP A 146 42.57 25.80 -40.20
CA ASP A 146 43.18 26.84 -41.05
C ASP A 146 44.68 26.53 -41.20
N ASP A 147 45.32 27.01 -42.27
CA ASP A 147 46.72 26.67 -42.65
C ASP A 147 47.75 26.95 -41.53
N ASP A 148 47.36 27.75 -40.53
CA ASP A 148 48.14 28.13 -39.34
C ASP A 148 48.06 27.12 -38.16
N GLY A 149 47.31 26.01 -38.28
CA GLY A 149 47.28 24.93 -37.29
C GLY A 149 46.57 25.24 -35.97
N ARG A 150 45.74 26.29 -35.90
CA ARG A 150 45.03 26.70 -34.67
C ARG A 150 43.58 26.19 -34.63
N GLY A 151 43.17 25.64 -33.49
CA GLY A 151 41.76 25.27 -33.22
C GLY A 151 40.87 26.51 -33.13
N ARG A 152 39.60 26.39 -33.55
CA ARG A 152 38.60 27.48 -33.47
C ARG A 152 37.55 27.11 -32.43
N GLN A 153 37.28 28.01 -31.48
CA GLN A 153 36.20 27.81 -30.52
C GLN A 153 34.89 28.33 -31.11
N MET A 154 33.85 27.49 -31.11
CA MET A 154 32.50 27.87 -31.54
C MET A 154 31.68 28.28 -30.31
N ARG A 155 31.28 29.54 -30.26
CA ARG A 155 30.34 30.08 -29.27
C ARG A 155 29.01 30.33 -29.95
N ILE A 156 27.95 29.69 -29.46
CA ILE A 156 26.60 29.87 -29.97
C ILE A 156 25.81 30.60 -28.88
N ASP A 157 25.48 31.86 -29.13
CA ASP A 157 24.65 32.68 -28.26
C ASP A 157 23.21 32.66 -28.84
N ILE A 158 22.25 32.15 -28.05
CA ILE A 158 20.83 32.07 -28.43
C ILE A 158 20.07 33.11 -27.62
N GLY A 159 19.45 34.08 -28.29
CA GLY A 159 18.64 35.12 -27.64
C GLY A 159 17.42 35.51 -28.46
N ASP A 160 16.66 36.47 -27.95
CA ASP A 160 15.35 36.89 -28.48
C ASP A 160 15.44 37.51 -29.89
N ARG A 161 16.64 37.95 -30.28
CA ARG A 161 16.97 38.50 -31.60
C ARG A 161 17.47 37.45 -32.60
N GLY A 162 17.50 36.18 -32.22
CA GLY A 162 17.94 35.06 -33.05
C GLY A 162 19.18 34.33 -32.51
N ILE A 163 19.71 33.41 -33.31
CA ILE A 163 20.88 32.60 -32.99
C ILE A 163 22.11 33.31 -33.57
N THR A 164 23.08 33.67 -32.71
CA THR A 164 24.35 34.25 -33.15
C THR A 164 25.49 33.26 -32.91
N VAL A 165 26.18 32.91 -33.99
CA VAL A 165 27.32 31.98 -33.95
C VAL A 165 28.60 32.80 -34.08
N LYS A 166 29.37 32.87 -33.00
CA LYS A 166 30.68 33.53 -32.96
C LYS A 166 31.76 32.47 -32.97
N GLN A 167 32.74 32.63 -33.83
CA GLN A 167 33.89 31.75 -33.90
C GLN A 167 35.12 32.52 -33.42
N GLU A 168 35.55 32.26 -32.20
CA GLU A 168 36.67 32.96 -31.58
C GLU A 168 37.95 32.14 -31.73
N ARG A 169 39.05 32.83 -32.03
CA ARG A 169 40.39 32.24 -31.96
C ARG A 169 40.80 32.23 -30.49
N PRO A 170 41.14 31.08 -29.89
CA PRO A 170 41.67 31.06 -28.54
C PRO A 170 42.92 31.94 -28.49
N GLN A 171 42.95 32.90 -27.57
CA GLN A 171 44.11 33.76 -27.32
C GLN A 171 45.20 32.93 -26.64
N VAL A 172 45.88 32.08 -27.41
CA VAL A 172 47.11 31.44 -26.94
C VAL A 172 48.19 32.53 -26.94
N ALA A 173 48.73 32.80 -25.76
CA ALA A 173 49.83 33.72 -25.55
C ALA A 173 51.09 33.27 -26.31
N ASN A 174 51.75 34.26 -26.93
CA ASN A 174 53.00 34.22 -27.69
C ASN A 174 52.97 33.63 -29.12
N PRO A 175 53.22 34.46 -30.15
CA PRO A 175 53.57 33.96 -31.49
C PRO A 175 54.94 33.28 -31.43
N LEU A 176 55.07 32.05 -31.96
CA LEU A 176 56.38 31.44 -32.19
C LEU A 176 56.91 31.77 -33.60
N PRO A 177 58.25 31.86 -33.77
CA PRO A 177 58.90 32.21 -35.02
C PRO A 177 58.77 31.09 -36.08
N PRO A 178 58.89 31.41 -37.37
CA PRO A 178 58.70 30.44 -38.46
C PRO A 178 59.83 29.40 -38.47
N GLY A 179 59.47 28.13 -38.32
CA GLY A 179 60.37 26.98 -38.48
C GLY A 179 60.34 26.43 -39.90
N THR A 180 61.51 26.07 -40.44
CA THR A 180 61.70 25.62 -41.82
C THR A 180 62.25 24.20 -41.87
N ASP A 181 61.54 23.15 -41.41
CA ASP A 181 62.00 21.76 -41.62
C ASP A 181 60.89 20.70 -41.69
N ALA A 182 61.18 19.57 -42.35
CA ALA A 182 60.23 18.51 -42.72
C ALA A 182 59.74 17.63 -41.55
N ASP A 183 60.41 17.65 -40.40
CA ASP A 183 60.02 16.95 -39.16
C ASP A 183 58.80 17.62 -38.48
N ASP A 184 58.43 18.82 -38.95
CA ASP A 184 57.29 19.57 -38.45
C ASP A 184 55.93 18.99 -38.85
N ARG A 185 55.83 18.05 -39.80
CA ARG A 185 54.52 17.53 -40.24
C ARG A 185 53.90 16.58 -39.22
N HIS A 186 54.69 15.68 -38.64
CA HIS A 186 54.19 14.72 -37.66
C HIS A 186 53.83 15.42 -36.34
N SER A 187 54.64 16.40 -35.94
CA SER A 187 54.38 17.25 -34.78
C SER A 187 53.18 18.19 -35.00
N ARG A 188 52.95 18.70 -36.23
CA ARG A 188 51.72 19.43 -36.60
C ARG A 188 50.48 18.55 -36.58
N ALA A 189 50.55 17.31 -37.05
CA ALA A 189 49.42 16.38 -37.03
C ALA A 189 49.00 16.00 -35.60
N LEU A 190 49.98 15.73 -34.72
CA LEU A 190 49.74 15.45 -33.30
C LEU A 190 49.19 16.67 -32.54
N ARG A 191 49.74 17.88 -32.78
CA ARG A 191 49.21 19.13 -32.18
C ARG A 191 47.83 19.52 -32.72
N GLY A 192 47.54 19.24 -33.98
CA GLY A 192 46.21 19.38 -34.56
C GLY A 192 45.19 18.48 -33.86
N ALA A 193 45.56 17.24 -33.54
CA ALA A 193 44.71 16.33 -32.76
C ALA A 193 44.47 16.82 -31.32
N GLU A 194 45.47 17.45 -30.69
CA GLU A 194 45.36 18.04 -29.35
C GLU A 194 44.45 19.28 -29.34
N ALA A 195 44.58 20.18 -30.32
CA ALA A 195 43.71 21.34 -30.47
C ALA A 195 42.25 20.98 -30.80
N LEU A 196 42.02 19.82 -31.43
CA LEU A 196 40.68 19.26 -31.65
C LEU A 196 40.05 18.74 -30.36
N ALA A 197 40.86 18.16 -29.46
CA ALA A 197 40.40 17.65 -28.17
C ALA A 197 39.95 18.78 -27.23
N ASP A 198 40.54 19.96 -27.33
CA ASP A 198 40.26 21.13 -26.48
C ASP A 198 39.16 22.06 -27.04
N SER A 199 38.45 21.62 -28.09
CA SER A 199 37.40 22.42 -28.72
C SER A 199 36.08 22.37 -27.93
N THR A 200 35.97 23.19 -26.88
CA THR A 200 34.75 23.25 -26.07
C THR A 200 33.65 24.07 -26.75
N LEU A 201 32.52 23.42 -27.06
CA LEU A 201 31.31 24.11 -27.51
C LEU A 201 30.58 24.71 -26.30
N ARG A 202 30.43 26.04 -26.29
CA ARG A 202 29.69 26.76 -25.23
C ARG A 202 28.37 27.27 -25.79
N ILE A 203 27.26 26.80 -25.21
CA ILE A 203 25.92 27.31 -25.49
C ILE A 203 25.51 28.18 -24.31
N SER A 204 25.44 29.49 -24.55
CA SER A 204 24.83 30.45 -23.63
C SER A 204 23.45 30.85 -24.17
N THR A 205 22.42 30.70 -23.34
CA THR A 205 21.12 31.31 -23.62
C THR A 205 21.07 32.64 -22.88
N ASP A 206 20.92 33.75 -23.60
CA ASP A 206 20.83 35.06 -22.96
C ASP A 206 19.38 35.26 -22.49
N MET A 207 19.09 34.94 -21.22
CA MET A 207 17.84 35.39 -20.61
C MET A 207 18.02 36.82 -20.12
N ASP A 208 17.24 37.73 -20.71
CA ASP A 208 17.13 39.13 -20.29
C ASP A 208 16.96 39.25 -18.76
N ALA A 209 17.63 40.21 -18.14
CA ALA A 209 17.57 40.44 -16.68
C ALA A 209 16.14 40.68 -16.16
N ALA A 210 15.26 41.24 -17.02
CA ALA A 210 13.83 41.37 -16.75
C ALA A 210 13.12 40.00 -16.63
N SER A 211 13.54 39.02 -17.44
CA SER A 211 12.98 37.67 -17.44
C SER A 211 13.43 36.85 -16.22
N ARG A 212 14.68 37.04 -15.74
CA ARG A 212 15.18 36.43 -14.49
C ARG A 212 14.42 36.91 -13.26
N THR A 213 14.16 38.22 -13.18
CA THR A 213 13.36 38.82 -12.11
C THR A 213 11.93 38.31 -12.15
N THR A 214 11.38 38.14 -13.34
CA THR A 214 10.01 37.62 -13.55
C THR A 214 9.91 36.14 -13.15
N GLN A 215 10.87 35.30 -13.55
CA GLN A 215 10.90 33.87 -13.21
C GLN A 215 11.08 33.62 -11.71
N THR A 216 11.94 34.39 -11.03
CA THR A 216 12.10 34.29 -9.57
C THR A 216 10.86 34.75 -8.81
N LEU A 217 10.18 35.81 -9.29
CA LEU A 217 8.92 36.29 -8.73
C LEU A 217 7.80 35.25 -8.89
N PHE A 218 7.67 34.65 -10.07
CA PHE A 218 6.71 33.56 -10.31
C PHE A 218 7.02 32.32 -9.46
N GLY A 219 8.29 31.92 -9.36
CA GLY A 219 8.70 30.80 -8.50
C GLY A 219 8.37 31.05 -7.03
N LEU A 220 8.65 32.26 -6.51
CA LEU A 220 8.33 32.64 -5.14
C LEU A 220 6.82 32.65 -4.90
N GLY A 221 6.04 33.14 -5.87
CA GLY A 221 4.58 33.07 -5.85
C GLY A 221 4.06 31.64 -5.79
N LEU A 222 4.67 30.72 -6.55
CA LEU A 222 4.32 29.30 -6.54
C LEU A 222 4.63 28.64 -5.18
N VAL A 223 5.78 28.98 -4.57
CA VAL A 223 6.16 28.50 -3.23
C VAL A 223 5.16 29.00 -2.18
N LEU A 224 4.87 30.30 -2.15
CA LEU A 224 3.93 30.90 -1.20
C LEU A 224 2.51 30.33 -1.40
N GLY A 225 2.10 30.13 -2.66
CA GLY A 225 0.85 29.46 -3.01
C GLY A 225 0.78 28.02 -2.52
N GLY A 226 1.86 27.25 -2.70
CA GLY A 226 1.99 25.88 -2.18
C GLY A 226 1.91 25.81 -0.66
N ILE A 227 2.60 26.71 0.04
CA ILE A 227 2.55 26.84 1.51
C ILE A 227 1.12 27.20 1.97
N ALA A 228 0.47 28.16 1.31
CA ALA A 228 -0.90 28.56 1.65
C ALA A 228 -1.90 27.40 1.45
N LEU A 229 -1.78 26.66 0.34
CA LEU A 229 -2.57 25.45 0.07
C LEU A 229 -2.34 24.37 1.12
N PHE A 230 -1.09 24.18 1.56
CA PHE A 230 -0.73 23.24 2.60
C PHE A 230 -1.28 23.64 3.98
N LEU A 231 -1.26 24.93 4.32
CA LEU A 231 -1.90 25.42 5.54
C LEU A 231 -3.43 25.25 5.48
N LEU A 232 -4.04 25.52 4.33
CA LEU A 232 -5.47 25.31 4.11
C LEU A 232 -5.86 23.82 4.29
N SER A 233 -5.08 22.89 3.74
CA SER A 233 -5.35 21.45 3.91
C SER A 233 -5.23 21.01 5.37
N LEU A 234 -4.26 21.58 6.12
CA LEU A 234 -4.09 21.33 7.56
C LEU A 234 -5.30 21.85 8.36
N VAL A 235 -5.78 23.06 8.05
CA VAL A 235 -6.98 23.63 8.66
C VAL A 235 -8.20 22.75 8.39
N ILE A 236 -8.43 22.37 7.13
CA ILE A 236 -9.54 21.48 6.75
C ILE A 236 -9.46 20.16 7.54
N THR A 237 -8.27 19.54 7.58
CA THR A 237 -8.04 18.29 8.33
C THR A 237 -8.37 18.45 9.81
N ARG A 238 -7.95 19.57 10.42
CA ARG A 238 -8.22 19.87 11.83
C ARG A 238 -9.71 20.03 12.10
N TYR A 239 -10.43 20.77 11.25
CA TYR A 239 -11.88 20.96 11.39
C TYR A 239 -12.63 19.64 11.23
N THR A 240 -12.23 18.79 10.29
CA THR A 240 -12.82 17.46 10.11
C THR A 240 -12.63 16.60 11.36
N PHE A 241 -11.43 16.61 11.96
CA PHE A 241 -11.19 15.85 13.19
C PHE A 241 -12.03 16.36 14.37
N ILE A 242 -12.21 17.67 14.49
CA ILE A 242 -13.08 18.29 15.50
C ILE A 242 -14.55 17.86 15.27
N GLY A 243 -15.02 17.88 14.02
CA GLY A 243 -16.37 17.45 13.65
C GLY A 243 -16.62 15.98 13.96
N VAL A 244 -15.70 15.10 13.58
CA VAL A 244 -15.76 13.66 13.89
C VAL A 244 -15.75 13.43 15.39
N ARG A 245 -14.88 14.11 16.15
CA ARG A 245 -14.83 13.99 17.62
C ARG A 245 -16.15 14.41 18.26
N ARG A 246 -16.77 15.50 17.78
CA ARG A 246 -18.07 15.97 18.27
C ARG A 246 -19.21 15.01 17.95
N TYR A 247 -19.23 14.44 16.73
CA TYR A 247 -20.19 13.43 16.32
C TYR A 247 -20.09 12.15 17.17
N VAL A 248 -18.86 11.66 17.40
CA VAL A 248 -18.61 10.48 18.25
C VAL A 248 -19.01 10.74 19.70
N GLN A 249 -18.75 11.94 20.23
CA GLN A 249 -19.17 12.31 21.58
C GLN A 249 -20.70 12.34 21.72
N MET A 250 -21.42 12.87 20.72
CA MET A 250 -22.88 12.91 20.72
C MET A 250 -23.50 11.50 20.66
N ASN A 251 -22.96 10.60 19.84
CA ASN A 251 -23.39 9.20 19.82
C ASN A 251 -23.06 8.48 21.15
N ARG A 252 -21.90 8.78 21.76
CA ARG A 252 -21.55 8.23 23.08
C ARG A 252 -22.46 8.74 24.21
N SER A 253 -22.94 9.98 24.17
CA SER A 253 -23.88 10.49 25.17
C SER A 253 -25.26 9.85 25.04
N LEU A 254 -25.71 9.54 23.82
CA LEU A 254 -26.96 8.81 23.59
C LEU A 254 -26.90 7.37 24.13
N LEU A 255 -25.75 6.71 24.03
CA LEU A 255 -25.53 5.35 24.56
C LEU A 255 -25.34 5.29 26.08
N LYS A 256 -25.00 6.41 26.73
CA LYS A 256 -24.84 6.50 28.19
C LYS A 256 -26.08 7.05 28.90
N GLY A 257 -27.11 7.45 28.15
CA GLY A 257 -28.33 8.10 28.65
C GLY A 257 -29.54 7.18 28.79
N SER A 258 -29.37 5.85 28.82
CA SER A 258 -30.40 4.87 29.20
C SER A 258 -29.87 3.94 30.29
#